data_AF-A0A538B468-F1
#
_entry.id   AF-A0A538B468-F1
#
_cell.length_a   1.000
_cell.length_b   1.000
_cell.length_c   1.000
_cell.angle_alpha   90.00
_cell.angle_beta   90.00
_cell.angle_gamma   90.00
#
_symmetry.space_group_name_H-M   'P 1'
#
loop_
_entity.id
_entity.type
_entity.pdbx_description
1 polymer ?
#
loop_
_entity_poly.entity_id
_entity_poly.type
_entity_poly.pdbx_seq_one_letter_code
_entity_poly.pdbx_strand_id
1 'polypeptide(L)'
;MFVDLPLGEPDPMTRLRAVNRETRERKTHHDAEAVYDALELLERVTPPLAAVAERLLKNPREFILNISNVPGPRSEISVLGRRVRNLYSFAEIAERHPVRIAAVSLCDTMQFGVLTDPELVPGTDALAAGIEVSTAELLSA
;
A
#
# COMPACT_ATOMS: atom_id res chain seq x y z
N MET A 1 1.90 -3.08 9.37
CA MET A 1 0.43 -3.07 9.59
C MET A 1 -0.25 -3.75 8.41
N PHE A 2 -1.07 -4.75 8.68
CA PHE A 2 -1.96 -5.36 7.69
C PHE A 2 -3.32 -4.69 7.75
N VAL A 3 -4.18 -4.79 6.74
CA VAL A 3 -5.58 -4.35 6.78
C VAL A 3 -6.37 -5.28 5.87
N ASP A 4 -7.48 -5.81 6.36
CA ASP A 4 -8.33 -6.70 5.57
C ASP A 4 -9.15 -5.92 4.53
N LEU A 5 -9.23 -6.46 3.31
CA LEU A 5 -10.02 -5.88 2.23
C LEU A 5 -11.38 -6.57 2.16
N PRO A 6 -12.51 -5.83 2.27
CA PRO A 6 -13.86 -6.40 2.24
C PRO A 6 -14.29 -6.72 0.80
N LEU A 7 -13.64 -7.71 0.16
CA LEU A 7 -13.84 -8.06 -1.25
C LEU A 7 -15.26 -8.55 -1.58
N GLY A 8 -16.01 -9.02 -0.58
CA GLY A 8 -17.39 -9.50 -0.72
C GLY A 8 -18.48 -8.46 -0.48
N GLU A 9 -18.14 -7.23 -0.10
CA GLU A 9 -19.12 -6.17 0.19
C GLU A 9 -19.45 -5.39 -1.09
N PRO A 10 -20.69 -5.43 -1.61
CA PRO A 10 -21.04 -4.76 -2.86
C PRO A 10 -21.18 -3.23 -2.73
N ASP A 11 -21.52 -2.68 -1.55
CA ASP A 11 -21.70 -1.23 -1.38
C ASP A 11 -20.34 -0.50 -1.25
N PRO A 12 -19.99 0.42 -2.18
CA PRO A 12 -18.70 1.09 -2.17
C PRO A 12 -18.48 1.94 -0.91
N MET A 13 -19.54 2.57 -0.37
CA MET A 13 -19.42 3.39 0.84
C MET A 13 -19.20 2.54 2.10
N THR A 14 -19.83 1.36 2.18
CA THR A 14 -19.57 0.40 3.25
C THR A 14 -18.16 -0.17 3.17
N ARG A 15 -17.66 -0.52 1.97
CA ARG A 15 -16.25 -0.90 1.76
C ARG A 15 -15.29 0.17 2.27
N LEU A 16 -15.47 1.43 1.84
CA LEU A 16 -14.60 2.55 2.22
C LEU A 16 -14.58 2.77 3.73
N ARG A 17 -15.75 2.77 4.38
CA ARG A 17 -15.85 2.97 5.84
C ARG A 17 -15.20 1.81 6.60
N ALA A 18 -15.37 0.57 6.14
CA ALA A 18 -14.75 -0.60 6.76
C ALA A 18 -13.22 -0.51 6.71
N VAL A 19 -12.65 -0.23 5.54
CA VAL A 19 -11.19 -0.06 5.38
C VAL A 19 -10.68 1.13 6.20
N ASN A 20 -11.39 2.26 6.20
CA ASN A 20 -11.00 3.45 6.95
C ASN A 20 -10.98 3.17 8.47
N ARG A 21 -12.01 2.52 8.99
CA ARG A 21 -12.12 2.15 10.41
C ARG A 21 -10.95 1.23 10.79
N GLU A 22 -10.77 0.13 10.07
CA GLU A 22 -9.71 -0.85 10.35
C GLU A 22 -8.32 -0.20 10.30
N THR A 23 -8.06 0.62 9.28
CA THR A 23 -6.79 1.36 9.15
C THR A 23 -6.57 2.31 10.32
N ARG A 24 -7.63 2.97 10.80
CA ARG A 24 -7.54 3.93 11.91
C ARG A 24 -7.27 3.20 13.23
N GLU A 25 -7.99 2.11 13.49
CA GLU A 25 -7.82 1.29 14.70
C GLU A 25 -6.39 0.77 14.81
N ARG A 26 -5.86 0.14 13.75
CA ARG A 26 -4.49 -0.40 13.74
C ARG A 26 -3.41 0.69 13.86
N LYS A 27 -3.64 1.89 13.32
CA LYS A 27 -2.75 3.05 13.54
C LYS A 27 -2.82 3.56 14.98
N THR A 28 -4.00 3.64 15.58
CA THR A 28 -4.16 4.07 16.97
C THR A 28 -3.50 3.09 17.94
N HIS A 29 -3.47 1.80 17.61
CA HIS A 29 -2.75 0.80 18.39
C HIS A 29 -1.23 0.79 18.14
N HIS A 30 -0.71 1.63 17.25
CA HIS A 30 0.70 1.66 16.87
C HIS A 30 1.22 0.28 16.43
N ASP A 31 0.39 -0.50 15.73
CA ASP A 31 0.70 -1.89 15.36
C ASP A 31 1.98 -2.00 14.53
N ALA A 32 2.26 -1.01 13.68
CA ALA A 32 3.47 -1.01 12.88
C ALA A 32 4.70 -0.85 13.78
N GLU A 33 4.69 0.17 14.64
CA GLU A 33 5.76 0.47 15.57
C GLU A 33 5.98 -0.68 16.56
N ALA A 34 4.91 -1.26 17.10
CA ALA A 34 4.99 -2.41 17.99
C ALA A 34 5.68 -3.62 17.36
N VAL A 35 5.42 -3.90 16.07
CA VAL A 35 6.11 -4.97 15.34
C VAL A 35 7.59 -4.63 15.11
N TYR A 36 7.90 -3.39 14.75
CA TYR A 36 9.30 -2.96 14.58
C TYR A 36 10.08 -3.02 15.89
N ASP A 37 9.55 -2.48 16.98
CA ASP A 37 10.17 -2.48 18.31
C ASP A 37 10.39 -3.90 18.82
N ALA A 38 9.44 -4.81 18.58
CA ALA A 38 9.56 -6.21 18.95
C ALA A 38 10.68 -6.91 18.17
N LEU A 39 10.81 -6.65 16.86
CA LEU A 39 11.89 -7.20 16.04
C LEU A 39 13.25 -6.65 16.46
N GLU A 40 13.38 -5.34 16.69
CA GLU A 40 14.63 -4.72 17.14
C GLU A 40 15.08 -5.27 18.50
N LEU A 41 14.14 -5.45 19.43
CA LEU A 41 14.42 -6.07 20.72
C LEU A 41 14.89 -7.52 20.56
N LEU A 42 14.21 -8.31 19.70
CA LEU A 42 14.59 -9.70 19.43
C LEU A 42 15.96 -9.79 18.78
N GLU A 43 16.31 -8.89 17.86
CA GLU A 43 17.65 -8.84 17.25
C GLU A 43 18.73 -8.63 18.30
N ARG A 44 18.47 -7.78 19.30
CA ARG A 44 19.42 -7.50 20.38
C ARG A 44 19.55 -8.64 21.39
N VAL A 45 18.45 -9.33 21.70
CA VAL A 45 18.41 -10.33 22.79
C VAL A 45 18.63 -11.74 22.29
N THR A 46 18.09 -12.09 21.13
CA THR A 46 18.19 -13.44 20.55
C THR A 46 18.12 -13.39 19.01
N PRO A 47 19.24 -13.08 18.34
CA PRO A 47 19.27 -12.93 16.88
C PRO A 47 18.67 -14.11 16.08
N PRO A 48 18.86 -15.39 16.47
CA PRO A 48 18.23 -16.50 15.75
C PRO A 48 16.69 -16.46 15.78
N LEU A 49 16.08 -15.99 16.87
CA LEU A 49 14.63 -15.85 16.96
C LEU A 49 14.13 -14.65 16.16
N ALA A 50 14.89 -13.55 16.11
CA ALA A 50 14.60 -12.42 15.24
C ALA A 50 14.53 -12.86 13.77
N ALA A 51 15.51 -13.64 13.30
CA ALA A 51 15.51 -14.17 11.95
C ALA A 51 14.30 -15.07 11.64
N VAL A 52 13.83 -15.86 12.62
CA VAL A 52 12.60 -16.66 12.49
C VAL A 52 11.36 -15.75 12.41
N ALA A 53 11.27 -14.76 13.30
CA ALA A 53 10.15 -13.80 13.33
C ALA A 53 10.07 -12.99 12.02
N GLU A 54 11.21 -12.49 11.52
CA GLU A 54 11.30 -11.85 10.22
C GLU A 54 10.83 -12.76 9.09
N ARG A 55 11.24 -14.03 9.09
CA ARG A 55 10.82 -14.97 8.03
C ARG A 55 9.33 -15.27 8.07
N LEU A 56 8.73 -15.27 9.27
CA LEU A 56 7.29 -15.40 9.43
C LEU A 56 6.58 -14.14 8.92
N LEU A 57 7.07 -12.94 9.22
CA LEU A 57 6.47 -11.69 8.74
C LEU A 57 6.64 -11.47 7.24
N LYS A 58 7.72 -12.00 6.66
CA LYS A 58 7.97 -12.05 5.21
C LYS A 58 7.29 -13.25 4.53
N ASN A 59 6.46 -14.01 5.26
CA ASN A 59 5.78 -15.15 4.69
C ASN A 59 4.77 -14.65 3.64
N PRO A 60 4.78 -15.21 2.40
CA PRO A 60 3.89 -14.79 1.32
C PRO A 60 2.39 -14.99 1.61
N ARG A 61 2.07 -15.71 2.68
CA ARG A 61 0.69 -15.91 3.16
C ARG A 61 0.18 -14.77 4.02
N GLU A 62 1.04 -13.86 4.47
CA GLU A 62 0.63 -12.73 5.32
C GLU A 62 -0.07 -11.65 4.52
N PHE A 63 0.37 -11.39 3.28
CA PHE A 63 -0.31 -10.45 2.38
C PHE A 63 -0.04 -10.77 0.91
N ILE A 64 -0.95 -10.35 0.04
CA ILE A 64 -0.80 -10.46 -1.42
C ILE A 64 -0.65 -9.09 -2.10
N LEU A 65 -1.04 -8.02 -1.40
CA LEU A 65 -1.06 -6.64 -1.89
C LEU A 65 -0.38 -5.72 -0.87
N ASN A 66 0.62 -4.99 -1.34
CA ASN A 66 1.23 -3.91 -0.57
C ASN A 66 0.79 -2.55 -1.11
N ILE A 67 0.31 -1.67 -0.23
CA ILE A 67 -0.04 -0.29 -0.60
C ILE A 67 0.79 0.68 0.23
N SER A 68 1.49 1.58 -0.44
CA SER A 68 2.18 2.71 0.21
C SER A 68 1.60 4.02 -0.27
N ASN A 69 1.30 4.94 0.65
CA ASN A 69 0.86 6.29 0.33
C ASN A 69 1.86 7.29 0.92
N VAL A 70 2.52 8.05 0.05
CA VAL A 70 3.48 9.10 0.43
C VAL A 70 2.92 10.45 0.00
N PRO A 71 2.66 11.38 0.93
CA PRO A 71 2.28 12.75 0.58
C PRO A 71 3.37 13.40 -0.28
N GLY A 72 3.02 13.87 -1.46
CA GLY A 72 3.94 14.62 -2.32
C GLY A 72 3.71 16.14 -2.25
N PRO A 73 4.36 16.91 -3.14
CA PRO A 73 4.33 18.37 -3.10
C PRO A 73 2.92 18.95 -3.26
N ARG A 74 2.56 19.89 -2.38
CA ARG A 74 1.28 20.62 -2.46
C ARG A 74 1.29 21.75 -3.49
N SER A 75 2.46 22.28 -3.81
CA SER A 75 2.66 23.32 -4.81
C SER A 75 3.19 22.74 -6.11
N GLU A 76 3.02 23.48 -7.20
CA GLU A 76 3.63 23.13 -8.48
C GLU A 76 5.15 23.05 -8.36
N ILE A 77 5.73 22.05 -9.03
CA ILE A 77 7.17 21.86 -9.10
C ILE A 77 7.64 21.91 -10.55
N SER A 78 8.90 22.32 -10.75
CA SER A 78 9.52 22.38 -12.06
C SER A 78 10.92 21.78 -12.04
N VAL A 79 11.32 21.23 -13.18
CA VAL A 79 12.68 20.73 -13.42
C VAL A 79 13.24 21.52 -14.60
N LEU A 80 14.33 22.25 -14.37
CA LEU A 80 14.97 23.11 -15.38
C LEU A 80 13.96 24.08 -16.06
N GLY A 81 13.07 24.67 -15.26
CA GLY A 81 12.04 25.61 -15.74
C GLY A 81 10.84 24.96 -16.43
N ARG A 82 10.79 23.63 -16.56
CA ARG A 82 9.62 22.92 -17.10
C ARG A 82 8.75 22.36 -15.97
N ARG A 83 7.45 22.67 -16.00
CA ARG A 83 6.49 22.16 -15.04
C ARG A 83 6.37 20.64 -15.10
N VAL A 84 6.43 19.99 -13.94
CA VAL A 84 6.10 18.57 -13.79
C VAL A 84 4.58 18.42 -13.84
N ARG A 85 4.07 17.61 -14.77
CA ARG A 85 2.63 17.35 -14.89
C ARG A 85 2.19 16.17 -14.03
N ASN A 86 2.98 15.12 -14.03
CA ASN A 86 2.69 13.88 -13.33
C ASN A 86 3.92 13.47 -12.50
N LEU A 87 3.68 12.96 -11.30
CA LEU A 87 4.68 12.38 -10.43
C LEU A 87 4.25 10.96 -10.10
N TYR A 88 5.04 9.96 -10.46
CA TYR A 88 4.77 8.56 -10.14
C TYR A 88 5.85 8.05 -9.21
N SER A 89 5.45 7.27 -8.20
CA SER A 89 6.37 6.58 -7.31
C SER A 89 6.28 5.08 -7.58
N PHE A 90 7.43 4.41 -7.50
CA PHE A 90 7.54 2.96 -7.60
C PHE A 90 8.48 2.46 -6.53
N ALA A 91 8.21 1.26 -6.03
CA ALA A 91 9.11 0.51 -5.17
C ALA A 91 9.00 -0.96 -5.56
N GLU A 92 10.00 -1.74 -5.19
CA GLU A 92 10.08 -3.16 -5.49
C GLU A 92 8.92 -3.94 -4.85
N ILE A 93 8.52 -5.01 -5.52
CA ILE A 93 7.70 -6.06 -4.93
C ILE A 93 8.58 -6.92 -4.03
N ALA A 94 8.07 -7.32 -2.87
CA ALA A 94 8.78 -8.24 -1.99
C ALA A 94 8.74 -9.67 -2.58
N GLU A 95 9.69 -10.53 -2.21
CA GLU A 95 9.74 -11.91 -2.69
C GLU A 95 8.39 -12.60 -2.45
N ARG A 96 7.77 -13.13 -3.52
CA ARG A 96 6.45 -13.80 -3.52
C ARG A 96 5.27 -12.94 -3.06
N HIS A 97 5.39 -11.61 -3.07
CA HIS A 97 4.29 -10.67 -2.84
C HIS A 97 3.94 -10.00 -4.16
N PRO A 98 2.96 -10.53 -4.90
CA PRO A 98 2.87 -10.33 -6.35
C PRO A 98 2.36 -8.95 -6.78
N VAL A 99 1.83 -8.13 -5.88
CA VAL A 99 1.24 -6.84 -6.23
C VAL A 99 1.68 -5.73 -5.28
N ARG A 100 2.10 -4.60 -5.85
CA ARG A 100 2.35 -3.36 -5.13
C ARG A 100 1.65 -2.17 -5.79
N ILE A 101 1.05 -1.32 -4.96
CA ILE A 101 0.50 -0.03 -5.36
C ILE A 101 1.22 1.07 -4.56
N ALA A 102 1.86 1.99 -5.27
CA ALA A 102 2.49 3.17 -4.70
C ALA A 102 1.68 4.41 -5.09
N ALA A 103 1.16 5.11 -4.08
CA ALA A 103 0.35 6.31 -4.26
C ALA A 103 1.16 7.53 -3.82
N VAL A 104 1.15 8.58 -4.65
CA VAL A 104 1.78 9.87 -4.37
C VAL A 104 0.87 10.99 -4.85
N SER A 105 0.87 12.12 -4.15
CA SER A 105 0.11 13.30 -4.55
C SER A 105 0.99 14.37 -5.20
N LEU A 106 0.48 15.05 -6.21
CA LEU A 106 1.07 16.28 -6.75
C LEU A 106 -0.03 17.34 -6.91
N CYS A 107 0.09 18.43 -6.16
CA CYS A 107 -0.99 19.43 -6.05
C CYS A 107 -2.32 18.73 -5.65
N ASP A 108 -3.36 18.89 -6.47
CA ASP A 108 -4.70 18.34 -6.24
C ASP A 108 -4.92 16.99 -6.94
N THR A 109 -3.85 16.38 -7.47
CA THR A 109 -3.91 15.11 -8.19
C THR A 109 -3.25 14.01 -7.39
N MET A 110 -3.89 12.83 -7.37
CA MET A 110 -3.33 11.60 -6.83
C MET A 110 -2.84 10.73 -8.00
N GLN A 111 -1.61 10.25 -7.93
CA GLN A 111 -1.03 9.33 -8.89
C GLN A 111 -0.79 7.96 -8.25
N PHE A 112 -1.05 6.90 -9.01
CA PHE A 112 -0.85 5.53 -8.59
C PHE A 112 0.14 4.83 -9.53
N GLY A 113 1.23 4.30 -8.98
CA GLY A 113 2.10 3.34 -9.64
C GLY A 113 1.68 1.92 -9.26
N VAL A 114 1.39 1.08 -10.26
CA VAL A 114 1.03 -0.33 -10.08
C VAL A 114 2.18 -1.20 -10.57
N LEU A 115 2.62 -2.12 -9.73
CA LEU A 115 3.67 -3.07 -10.05
C LEU A 115 3.19 -4.49 -9.74
N THR A 116 3.42 -5.41 -10.66
CA THR A 116 3.06 -6.83 -10.49
C THR A 116 4.24 -7.74 -10.81
N ASP A 117 4.26 -8.90 -10.17
CA ASP A 117 5.04 -10.05 -10.65
C ASP A 117 4.31 -10.64 -11.87
N PRO A 118 4.88 -10.57 -13.09
CA PRO A 118 4.19 -11.03 -14.29
C PRO A 118 3.98 -12.55 -14.33
N GLU A 119 4.73 -13.34 -13.57
CA GLU A 119 4.53 -14.80 -13.48
C GLU A 119 3.33 -15.17 -12.60
N LEU A 120 3.00 -14.32 -11.61
CA LEU A 120 1.91 -14.56 -10.66
C LEU A 120 0.64 -13.77 -10.99
N VAL A 121 0.79 -12.53 -11.45
CA VAL A 121 -0.30 -11.61 -11.83
C VAL A 121 0.04 -10.96 -13.17
N PRO A 122 -0.45 -11.53 -14.29
CA PRO A 122 -0.13 -11.05 -15.62
C PRO A 122 -0.72 -9.65 -15.89
N GLY A 123 0.15 -8.67 -16.07
CA GLY A 123 -0.21 -7.31 -16.47
C GLY A 123 -0.80 -6.45 -15.34
N THR A 124 -0.89 -5.15 -15.61
CA THR A 124 -1.31 -4.11 -14.65
C THR A 124 -2.64 -3.45 -15.03
N ASP A 125 -3.10 -3.63 -16.28
CA ASP A 125 -4.20 -2.87 -16.85
C ASP A 125 -5.52 -3.09 -16.12
N ALA A 126 -5.81 -4.32 -15.72
CA ALA A 126 -7.02 -4.65 -14.98
C ALA A 126 -7.07 -3.98 -13.60
N LEU A 127 -5.91 -3.90 -12.91
CA LEU A 127 -5.81 -3.21 -11.62
C LEU A 127 -5.94 -1.69 -11.79
N ALA A 128 -5.28 -1.12 -12.80
CA ALA A 128 -5.40 0.30 -13.11
C ALA A 128 -6.84 0.69 -13.44
N ALA A 129 -7.52 -0.06 -14.31
CA ALA A 129 -8.93 0.15 -14.63
C ALA A 129 -9.84 -0.04 -13.41
N GLY A 130 -9.54 -1.02 -12.55
CA GLY A 130 -10.29 -1.24 -11.32
C GLY A 130 -10.23 -0.06 -10.34
N ILE A 131 -9.09 0.64 -10.26
CA ILE A 131 -8.95 1.88 -9.46
C ILE A 131 -9.84 2.98 -10.02
N GLU A 132 -9.87 3.17 -11.34
CA GLU A 132 -10.71 4.18 -12.00
C GLU A 132 -12.20 3.89 -11.78
N VAL A 133 -12.61 2.63 -11.99
CA VAL A 133 -14.00 2.18 -11.77
C VAL A 133 -14.41 2.39 -10.31
N SER A 134 -13.61 1.92 -9.35
CA SER A 134 -13.93 2.06 -7.93
C SER A 134 -13.99 3.51 -7.48
N THR A 135 -13.18 4.38 -8.07
CA THR A 135 -13.21 5.83 -7.81
C THR A 135 -14.50 6.45 -8.35
N ALA A 136 -14.90 6.09 -9.57
CA ALA A 136 -16.16 6.55 -10.15
C ALA A 136 -17.39 6.06 -9.36
N GLU A 137 -17.37 4.81 -8.88
CA GLU A 137 -18.39 4.27 -7.98
C GLU A 137 -18.53 5.13 -6.71
N LEU A 138 -17.41 5.46 -6.07
CA LEU A 138 -17.42 6.28 -4.85
C LEU A 138 -17.86 7.73 -5.10
N LEU A 139 -17.55 8.32 -6.25
CA LEU A 139 -17.97 9.68 -6.60
C LEU A 139 -19.48 9.78 -6.93
N SER A 140 -20.12 8.65 -7.24
CA SER A 140 -21.53 8.57 -7.62
C SER A 140 -22.46 8.07 -6.51
N ALA A 141 -21.89 7.62 -5.38
CA ALA A 141 -22.61 7.15 -4.19
C ALA A 141 -22.94 8.28 -3.21
#